data_AF-A0A1F5VIY6-F1
#
_entry.id   AF-A0A1F5VIY6-F1
#
_cell.length_a   1.000
_cell.length_b   1.000
_cell.length_c   1.000
_cell.angle_alpha   90.00
_cell.angle_beta   90.00
_cell.angle_gamma   90.00
#
_symmetry.space_group_name_H-M   'P 1'
#
loop_
_entity.id
_entity.type
_entity.pdbx_description
1 polymer ?
#
loop_
_entity_poly.entity_id
_entity_poly.type
_entity_poly.pdbx_seq_one_letter_code
_entity_poly.pdbx_strand_id
1 'polypeptide(L)'
;MGHIDHGKTTLLDYIRKSAAPPGGEPRPVAGRESGGITQHIGAYEVDHNGKGLTFLDTPGHEAFGKMRSRGAKVADIAVLVVAADDGVKPQTKEALEVIKAAAIPFAVAINKIDKPSADPERVKNELAELEVFLEGRGGIVPYVEISAKQGVGVNKLLETILLLADLENITANPNTFASGVIIESRLDAKRGITSTILATNGRLKKGEYIVAGDAVAKIKILENFKGEAIDSAGPSQPAVVVGFDKLPVVGGEFRTFFSQKEAMEAARKEKLAPRSSTSPGEKPGFLGDSKPGFKEGDVSLGIVIKSDVLGSAEAIEHEMAKLKNDRLDIKILRAEAGDVSEDDVKMAASSANPVIIAFKVYVSAPARELAGRMGTEIAEFQIIYEVADFLKNKLDALAPKEITTNIIGRATILKIFPNKTSQKGQIVGGEILDGILKRGADFDIIRRGKKIGNGKIENLQQGKLNVAEIQKGTEFGALVNAKISLAEKDELDLF
;
A
#
# COMPACT_ATOMS: atom_id res chain seq x y z
N MET A 1 17.93 -4.00 -5.52
CA MET A 1 17.08 -3.55 -4.39
C MET A 1 17.72 -2.33 -3.71
N GLY A 2 16.99 -1.59 -2.86
CA GLY A 2 17.49 -0.38 -2.19
C GLY A 2 16.41 0.69 -1.97
N HIS A 3 16.77 1.81 -1.34
CA HIS A 3 15.86 2.93 -1.05
C HIS A 3 15.37 3.64 -2.31
N ILE A 4 14.23 4.33 -2.20
CA ILE A 4 13.70 5.21 -3.26
C ILE A 4 14.78 6.26 -3.58
N ASP A 5 14.88 6.68 -4.84
CA ASP A 5 15.87 7.67 -5.29
C ASP A 5 17.35 7.33 -5.12
N HIS A 6 17.73 6.13 -4.68
CA HIS A 6 19.13 5.68 -4.71
C HIS A 6 19.65 5.37 -6.12
N GLY A 7 18.83 5.62 -7.14
CA GLY A 7 19.20 5.49 -8.56
C GLY A 7 19.14 4.06 -9.10
N LYS A 8 18.28 3.20 -8.53
CA LYS A 8 18.01 1.84 -9.02
C LYS A 8 17.54 1.86 -10.48
N THR A 9 16.43 2.56 -10.75
CA THR A 9 15.86 2.69 -12.09
C THR A 9 16.88 3.32 -13.04
N THR A 10 17.56 4.40 -12.61
CA THR A 10 18.64 5.04 -13.39
C THR A 10 19.77 4.07 -13.76
N LEU A 11 20.19 3.18 -12.85
CA LEU A 11 21.21 2.16 -13.12
C LEU A 11 20.72 1.17 -14.17
N LEU A 12 19.49 0.65 -14.00
CA LEU A 12 18.88 -0.28 -14.94
C LEU A 12 18.69 0.34 -16.33
N ASP A 13 18.29 1.60 -16.39
CA ASP A 13 18.18 2.38 -17.62
C ASP A 13 19.52 2.54 -18.32
N TYR A 14 20.57 2.87 -17.57
CA TYR A 14 21.92 3.00 -18.10
C TYR A 14 22.39 1.66 -18.68
N ILE A 15 22.25 0.56 -17.93
CA ILE A 15 22.61 -0.79 -18.38
C ILE A 15 21.87 -1.15 -19.67
N ARG A 16 20.55 -0.91 -19.73
CA ARG A 16 19.75 -1.20 -20.92
C ARG A 16 20.17 -0.36 -22.14
N LYS A 17 20.47 0.93 -21.95
CA LYS A 17 20.96 1.81 -23.03
C LYS A 17 22.32 1.36 -23.55
N SER A 18 23.21 0.96 -22.64
CA SER A 18 24.57 0.52 -22.97
C SER A 18 24.57 -0.80 -23.74
N ALA A 19 23.57 -1.65 -23.53
CA ALA A 19 23.40 -2.93 -24.22
C ALA A 19 22.68 -2.83 -25.57
N ALA A 20 22.19 -1.65 -25.97
CA ALA A 20 21.53 -1.47 -27.27
C ALA A 20 22.56 -1.39 -28.41
N PRO A 21 22.33 -2.08 -29.55
CA PRO A 21 23.22 -1.95 -30.72
C PRO A 21 23.20 -0.50 -31.26
N PRO A 22 24.32 -0.01 -31.83
CA PRO A 22 24.41 1.35 -32.36
C PRO A 22 23.33 1.57 -33.44
N GLY A 23 22.41 2.51 -33.18
CA GLY A 23 21.30 2.86 -34.08
C GLY A 23 19.93 2.31 -33.69
N GLY A 24 19.82 1.46 -32.66
CA GLY A 24 18.54 1.09 -32.06
C GLY A 24 18.13 2.08 -30.98
N GLU A 25 16.94 2.68 -31.06
CA GLU A 25 16.43 3.51 -29.96
C GLU A 25 16.24 2.64 -28.69
N PRO A 26 17.00 2.87 -27.61
CA PRO A 26 16.70 2.20 -26.36
C PRO A 26 15.43 2.82 -25.80
N ARG A 27 14.36 2.03 -25.63
CA ARG A 27 13.18 2.50 -24.87
C ARG A 27 13.65 2.86 -23.45
N PRO A 28 13.62 4.15 -23.04
CA PRO A 28 13.93 4.54 -21.68
C PRO A 28 12.74 4.19 -20.77
N VAL A 29 13.01 3.71 -19.56
CA VAL A 29 12.02 3.55 -18.49
C VAL A 29 12.21 4.68 -17.45
N ALA A 30 13.43 5.24 -17.34
CA ALA A 30 13.73 6.47 -16.62
C ALA A 30 12.75 7.57 -16.99
N GLY A 31 11.89 7.93 -16.03
CA GLY A 31 10.95 9.04 -16.16
C GLY A 31 9.71 8.76 -17.01
N ARG A 32 9.42 7.50 -17.38
CA ARG A 32 8.15 7.14 -18.06
C ARG A 32 7.08 6.56 -17.15
N GLU A 33 7.44 6.07 -15.98
CA GLU A 33 6.44 5.77 -14.95
C GLU A 33 6.04 7.06 -14.23
N SER A 34 4.73 7.29 -14.12
CA SER A 34 4.16 8.39 -13.35
C SER A 34 4.76 8.41 -11.94
N GLY A 35 5.26 9.57 -11.51
CA GLY A 35 5.90 9.74 -10.21
C GLY A 35 7.40 9.41 -10.16
N GLY A 36 8.04 9.05 -11.27
CA GLY A 36 9.50 8.87 -11.35
C GLY A 36 10.06 7.62 -10.66
N ILE A 37 9.20 6.67 -10.28
CA ILE A 37 9.55 5.42 -9.59
C ILE A 37 9.02 4.20 -10.36
N THR A 38 9.72 3.06 -10.26
CA THR A 38 9.23 1.76 -10.74
C THR A 38 8.09 1.27 -9.83
N GLN A 39 6.93 0.91 -10.38
CA GLN A 39 5.72 0.45 -9.69
C GLN A 39 5.27 -0.97 -10.12
N HIS A 40 5.95 -1.58 -11.10
CA HIS A 40 5.72 -2.96 -11.59
C HIS A 40 7.00 -3.80 -11.50
N ILE A 41 6.90 -5.13 -11.53
CA ILE A 41 8.10 -5.97 -11.68
C ILE A 41 8.40 -6.16 -13.17
N GLY A 42 9.47 -5.55 -13.64
CA GLY A 42 9.97 -5.74 -15.00
C GLY A 42 11.08 -6.78 -15.05
N ALA A 43 11.14 -7.59 -16.11
CA ALA A 43 12.29 -8.45 -16.39
C ALA A 43 12.86 -8.11 -17.78
N TYR A 44 14.17 -7.88 -17.87
CA TYR A 44 14.82 -7.59 -19.15
C TYR A 44 16.22 -8.20 -19.21
N GLU A 45 16.69 -8.45 -20.43
CA GLU A 45 17.95 -9.14 -20.69
C GLU A 45 18.97 -8.18 -21.33
N VAL A 46 20.23 -8.31 -20.94
CA VAL A 46 21.36 -7.63 -21.56
C VAL A 46 22.48 -8.63 -21.84
N ASP A 47 23.14 -8.47 -22.98
CA ASP A 47 24.39 -9.18 -23.26
C ASP A 47 25.57 -8.38 -22.72
N HIS A 48 26.43 -9.04 -21.95
CA HIS A 48 27.69 -8.49 -21.51
C HIS A 48 28.81 -9.51 -21.78
N ASN A 49 29.70 -9.17 -22.72
CA ASN A 49 30.81 -10.03 -23.15
C ASN A 49 30.36 -11.43 -23.61
N GLY A 50 29.22 -11.53 -24.31
CA GLY A 50 28.66 -12.79 -24.79
C GLY A 50 28.01 -13.67 -23.70
N LYS A 51 27.87 -13.14 -22.48
CA LYS A 51 27.08 -13.75 -21.39
C LYS A 51 25.79 -12.93 -21.21
N GLY A 52 24.64 -13.60 -21.23
CA GLY A 52 23.33 -12.98 -20.97
C GLY A 52 23.11 -12.75 -19.48
N LEU A 53 22.64 -11.56 -19.12
CA LEU A 53 22.25 -11.16 -17.77
C LEU A 53 20.78 -10.73 -17.77
N THR A 54 19.97 -11.35 -16.92
CA THR A 54 18.57 -10.95 -16.73
C THR A 54 18.42 -10.15 -15.46
N PHE A 55 17.87 -8.95 -15.60
CA PHE A 55 17.61 -8.03 -14.50
C PHE A 55 16.12 -8.04 -14.16
N LEU A 56 15.83 -8.17 -12.86
CA LEU A 56 14.51 -7.99 -12.29
C LEU A 56 14.43 -6.59 -11.66
N ASP A 57 13.68 -5.68 -12.29
CA ASP A 57 13.38 -4.38 -11.70
C ASP A 57 12.24 -4.55 -10.70
N THR A 58 12.51 -4.24 -9.43
CA THR A 58 11.51 -4.36 -8.35
C THR A 58 11.23 -2.97 -7.75
N PRO A 59 9.97 -2.63 -7.48
CA PRO A 59 9.63 -1.36 -6.85
C PRO A 59 10.31 -1.16 -5.49
N GLY A 60 10.85 0.04 -5.29
CA GLY A 60 11.56 0.42 -4.05
C GLY A 60 10.67 0.89 -2.90
N HIS A 61 9.37 1.10 -3.15
CA HIS A 61 8.44 1.64 -2.16
C HIS A 61 7.92 0.56 -1.22
N GLU A 62 7.82 0.89 0.07
CA GLU A 62 7.30 0.04 1.16
C GLU A 62 6.04 -0.79 0.81
N ALA A 63 5.04 -0.19 0.14
CA ALA A 63 3.81 -0.85 -0.31
C ALA A 63 4.03 -2.12 -1.15
N PHE A 64 5.19 -2.21 -1.81
CA PHE A 64 5.58 -3.33 -2.67
C PHE A 64 6.51 -4.33 -1.97
N GLY A 65 6.49 -4.41 -0.63
CA GLY A 65 7.32 -5.37 0.13
C GLY A 65 7.14 -6.82 -0.31
N LYS A 66 5.90 -7.25 -0.59
CA LYS A 66 5.61 -8.60 -1.13
C LYS A 66 6.25 -8.83 -2.51
N MET A 67 6.22 -7.82 -3.39
CA MET A 67 6.89 -7.88 -4.69
C MET A 67 8.40 -8.01 -4.54
N ARG A 68 9.02 -7.27 -3.61
CA ARG A 68 10.46 -7.39 -3.30
C ARG A 68 10.83 -8.78 -2.83
N SER A 69 10.06 -9.37 -1.92
CA SER A 69 10.30 -10.73 -1.44
C SER A 69 10.17 -11.78 -2.55
N ARG A 70 9.19 -11.62 -3.45
CA ARG A 70 9.02 -12.49 -4.62
C ARG A 70 10.19 -12.36 -5.60
N GLY A 71 10.58 -11.14 -5.96
CA GLY A 71 11.72 -10.90 -6.85
C GLY A 71 13.03 -11.43 -6.28
N ALA A 72 13.24 -11.29 -4.97
CA ALA A 72 14.40 -11.86 -4.29
C ALA A 72 14.44 -13.39 -4.42
N LYS A 73 13.35 -14.11 -4.13
CA LYS A 73 13.31 -15.58 -4.23
C LYS A 73 13.56 -16.13 -5.64
N VAL A 74 13.36 -15.31 -6.67
CA VAL A 74 13.52 -15.71 -8.07
C VAL A 74 14.92 -15.36 -8.59
N ALA A 75 15.57 -14.35 -8.01
CA ALA A 75 16.88 -13.91 -8.45
C ALA A 75 17.98 -14.81 -7.88
N ASP A 76 18.94 -15.19 -8.73
CA ASP A 76 20.11 -15.93 -8.26
C ASP A 76 21.09 -15.02 -7.50
N ILE A 77 21.14 -13.73 -7.86
CA ILE A 77 22.02 -12.72 -7.26
C ILE A 77 21.24 -11.44 -6.99
N ALA A 78 21.48 -10.83 -5.83
CA ALA A 78 20.96 -9.51 -5.51
C ALA A 78 22.00 -8.40 -5.67
N VAL A 79 21.57 -7.21 -6.10
CA VAL A 79 22.38 -5.98 -6.07
C VAL A 79 21.73 -5.00 -5.09
N LEU A 80 22.44 -4.68 -4.00
CA LEU A 80 22.02 -3.67 -3.04
C LEU A 80 22.58 -2.31 -3.46
N VAL A 81 21.70 -1.41 -3.91
CA VAL A 81 22.07 -0.06 -4.34
C VAL A 81 21.92 0.89 -3.16
N VAL A 82 23.00 1.59 -2.81
CA VAL A 82 23.04 2.59 -1.73
C VAL A 82 23.64 3.88 -2.27
N ALA A 83 22.98 5.00 -2.07
CA ALA A 83 23.48 6.29 -2.56
C ALA A 83 24.56 6.88 -1.64
N ALA A 84 25.68 7.33 -2.22
CA ALA A 84 26.82 7.89 -1.50
C ALA A 84 26.50 9.22 -0.79
N ASP A 85 25.57 10.01 -1.34
CA ASP A 85 25.11 11.28 -0.73
C ASP A 85 24.11 11.06 0.41
N ASP A 86 23.34 9.98 0.38
CA ASP A 86 22.19 9.79 1.26
C ASP A 86 22.43 8.73 2.36
N GLY A 87 23.24 7.71 2.07
CA GLY A 87 23.62 6.63 2.98
C GLY A 87 22.52 5.59 3.17
N VAL A 88 22.65 4.79 4.22
CA VAL A 88 21.74 3.70 4.55
C VAL A 88 20.42 4.24 5.11
N LYS A 89 19.29 3.78 4.53
CA LYS A 89 17.93 4.17 4.94
C LYS A 89 17.13 2.98 5.45
N PRO A 90 15.96 3.20 6.11
CA PRO A 90 15.09 2.11 6.54
C PRO A 90 14.76 1.09 5.45
N GLN A 91 14.42 1.53 4.22
CA GLN A 91 14.15 0.62 3.10
C GLN A 91 15.41 -0.15 2.63
N THR A 92 16.61 0.39 2.86
CA THR A 92 17.87 -0.34 2.61
C THR A 92 18.01 -1.49 3.60
N LYS A 93 17.66 -1.28 4.87
CA LYS A 93 17.65 -2.32 5.92
C LYS A 93 16.63 -3.41 5.60
N GLU A 94 15.41 -3.04 5.24
CA GLU A 94 14.38 -4.00 4.79
C GLU A 94 14.84 -4.83 3.58
N ALA A 95 15.44 -4.18 2.59
CA ALA A 95 15.97 -4.88 1.42
C ALA A 95 17.07 -5.88 1.81
N LEU A 96 17.97 -5.49 2.71
CA LEU A 96 19.02 -6.35 3.22
C LEU A 96 18.45 -7.54 4.02
N GLU A 97 17.44 -7.32 4.85
CA GLU A 97 16.75 -8.39 5.58
C GLU A 97 16.16 -9.43 4.63
N VAL A 98 15.50 -8.98 3.54
CA VAL A 98 14.95 -9.89 2.53
C VAL A 98 16.05 -10.68 1.83
N ILE A 99 17.18 -10.05 1.47
CA ILE A 99 18.32 -10.71 0.84
C ILE A 99 18.93 -11.75 1.78
N LYS A 100 19.20 -11.39 3.04
CA LYS A 100 19.76 -12.28 4.05
C LYS A 100 18.82 -13.44 4.38
N ALA A 101 17.51 -13.17 4.54
CA ALA A 101 16.52 -14.20 4.85
C ALA A 101 16.31 -15.21 3.70
N ALA A 102 16.49 -14.77 2.46
CA ALA A 102 16.44 -15.64 1.29
C ALA A 102 17.78 -16.31 0.96
N ALA A 103 18.85 -16.02 1.73
CA ALA A 103 20.20 -16.52 1.51
C ALA A 103 20.74 -16.27 0.08
N ILE A 104 20.39 -15.11 -0.50
CA ILE A 104 20.80 -14.77 -1.86
C ILE A 104 22.19 -14.13 -1.81
N PRO A 105 23.17 -14.63 -2.60
CA PRO A 105 24.47 -13.98 -2.74
C PRO A 105 24.28 -12.59 -3.35
N PHE A 106 24.98 -11.59 -2.83
CA PHE A 106 24.74 -10.20 -3.23
C PHE A 106 26.00 -9.36 -3.32
N ALA A 107 25.92 -8.34 -4.18
CA ALA A 107 26.93 -7.29 -4.33
C ALA A 107 26.35 -5.93 -3.93
N VAL A 108 27.20 -5.02 -3.44
CA VAL A 108 26.81 -3.65 -3.10
C VAL A 108 27.23 -2.68 -4.20
N ALA A 109 26.30 -1.89 -4.70
CA ALA A 109 26.56 -0.79 -5.62
C ALA A 109 26.42 0.55 -4.88
N ILE A 110 27.55 1.21 -4.58
CA ILE A 110 27.58 2.54 -3.97
C ILE A 110 27.42 3.57 -5.09
N ASN A 111 26.21 4.13 -5.23
CA ASN A 111 25.82 4.95 -6.38
C ASN A 111 25.98 6.46 -6.10
N LYS A 112 25.89 7.28 -7.15
CA LYS A 112 25.97 8.75 -7.13
C LYS A 112 27.31 9.31 -6.65
N ILE A 113 28.42 8.62 -6.95
CA ILE A 113 29.78 9.13 -6.67
C ILE A 113 30.12 10.42 -7.43
N ASP A 114 29.33 10.78 -8.43
CA ASP A 114 29.48 12.02 -9.19
C ASP A 114 29.03 13.28 -8.43
N LYS A 115 28.32 13.13 -7.30
CA LYS A 115 27.85 14.28 -6.53
C LYS A 115 28.96 14.86 -5.66
N PRO A 116 29.05 16.20 -5.52
CA PRO A 116 30.01 16.83 -4.59
C PRO A 116 29.79 16.42 -3.12
N SER A 117 28.57 16.08 -2.75
CA SER A 117 28.19 15.62 -1.41
C SER A 117 28.34 14.10 -1.22
N ALA A 118 28.90 13.38 -2.20
CA ALA A 118 29.07 11.95 -2.12
C ALA A 118 30.13 11.58 -1.07
N ASP A 119 29.77 10.70 -0.15
CA ASP A 119 30.69 10.15 0.84
C ASP A 119 30.59 8.60 0.85
N PRO A 120 31.30 7.92 -0.08
CA PRO A 120 31.32 6.46 -0.12
C PRO A 120 31.87 5.83 1.17
N GLU A 121 32.77 6.53 1.87
CA GLU A 121 33.40 6.03 3.08
C GLU A 121 32.41 5.95 4.25
N ARG A 122 31.56 6.97 4.40
CA ARG A 122 30.43 6.91 5.34
C ARG A 122 29.52 5.72 5.05
N VAL A 123 29.16 5.49 3.79
CA VAL A 123 28.28 4.37 3.41
C VAL A 123 28.90 3.01 3.77
N LYS A 124 30.20 2.83 3.55
CA LYS A 124 30.92 1.59 3.93
C LYS A 124 30.84 1.34 5.44
N ASN A 125 30.97 2.39 6.25
CA ASN A 125 30.89 2.27 7.71
C ASN A 125 29.45 1.93 8.17
N GLU A 126 28.45 2.61 7.62
CA GLU A 126 27.02 2.33 7.91
C GLU A 126 26.62 0.91 7.51
N LEU A 127 27.19 0.37 6.43
CA LEU A 127 26.97 -1.03 6.03
C LEU A 127 27.63 -2.02 6.99
N ALA A 128 28.81 -1.71 7.52
CA ALA A 128 29.47 -2.54 8.52
C ALA A 128 28.64 -2.63 9.82
N GLU A 129 27.97 -1.55 10.23
CA GLU A 129 27.03 -1.54 11.36
C GLU A 129 25.81 -2.47 11.13
N LEU A 130 25.47 -2.74 9.87
CA LEU A 130 24.44 -3.72 9.47
C LEU A 130 25.00 -5.13 9.24
N GLU A 131 26.22 -5.39 9.69
CA GLU A 131 26.93 -6.65 9.49
C GLU A 131 27.10 -7.00 8.00
N VAL A 132 27.23 -5.99 7.15
CA VAL A 132 27.60 -6.13 5.74
C VAL A 132 29.08 -5.81 5.63
N PHE A 133 29.91 -6.83 5.79
CA PHE A 133 31.35 -6.69 5.73
C PHE A 133 31.81 -6.74 4.26
N LEU A 134 32.33 -5.60 3.78
CA LEU A 134 32.79 -5.44 2.40
C LEU A 134 34.19 -6.01 2.17
N GLU A 135 34.44 -6.47 0.94
CA GLU A 135 35.78 -6.90 0.51
C GLU A 135 36.84 -5.79 0.71
N GLY A 136 38.06 -6.19 1.08
CA GLY A 136 39.13 -5.25 1.43
C GLY A 136 38.98 -4.58 2.81
N ARG A 137 37.89 -4.86 3.54
CA ARG A 137 37.66 -4.41 4.93
C ARG A 137 37.39 -5.57 5.90
N GLY A 138 37.99 -6.73 5.62
CA GLY A 138 37.82 -7.94 6.43
C GLY A 138 36.50 -8.68 6.19
N GLY A 139 35.78 -8.33 5.13
CA GLY A 139 34.55 -9.01 4.71
C GLY A 139 34.64 -9.71 3.35
N ILE A 140 33.52 -10.32 2.96
CA ILE A 140 33.39 -11.13 1.74
C ILE A 140 32.38 -10.54 0.74
N VAL A 141 31.66 -9.47 1.11
CA VAL A 141 30.63 -8.90 0.24
C VAL A 141 31.31 -8.00 -0.80
N PRO A 142 31.25 -8.34 -2.10
CA PRO A 142 31.85 -7.51 -3.13
C PRO A 142 31.10 -6.19 -3.26
N TYR A 143 31.83 -5.12 -3.57
CA TYR A 143 31.24 -3.81 -3.80
C TYR A 143 31.88 -3.06 -4.96
N VAL A 144 31.08 -2.21 -5.59
CA VAL A 144 31.52 -1.33 -6.66
C VAL A 144 30.96 0.07 -6.44
N GLU A 145 31.85 1.05 -6.50
CA GLU A 145 31.49 2.48 -6.55
C GLU A 145 31.10 2.85 -7.98
N ILE A 146 29.89 3.40 -8.16
CA ILE A 146 29.32 3.69 -9.47
C ILE A 146 28.70 5.09 -9.56
N SER A 147 28.66 5.62 -10.77
CA SER A 147 27.72 6.67 -11.15
C SER A 147 26.78 6.11 -12.20
N ALA A 148 25.54 5.78 -11.82
CA ALA A 148 24.52 5.35 -12.77
C ALA A 148 24.18 6.41 -13.82
N LYS A 149 24.42 7.70 -13.52
CA LYS A 149 24.17 8.81 -14.43
C LYS A 149 25.28 8.95 -15.47
N GLN A 150 26.54 8.89 -15.04
CA GLN A 150 27.70 9.06 -15.93
C GLN A 150 28.19 7.73 -16.54
N GLY A 151 27.77 6.59 -15.99
CA GLY A 151 28.21 5.26 -16.41
C GLY A 151 29.48 4.74 -15.74
N VAL A 152 30.11 5.55 -14.89
CA VAL A 152 31.36 5.19 -14.21
C VAL A 152 31.12 3.96 -13.32
N GLY A 153 31.99 2.95 -13.44
CA GLY A 153 31.95 1.74 -12.63
C GLY A 153 30.87 0.72 -13.01
N VAL A 154 29.95 1.03 -13.93
CA VAL A 154 28.85 0.12 -14.28
C VAL A 154 29.36 -1.17 -14.94
N ASN A 155 30.33 -1.09 -15.85
CA ASN A 155 30.93 -2.29 -16.45
C ASN A 155 31.59 -3.18 -15.38
N LYS A 156 32.32 -2.57 -14.43
CA LYS A 156 32.93 -3.29 -13.31
C LYS A 156 31.87 -3.98 -12.45
N LEU A 157 30.72 -3.34 -12.22
CA LEU A 157 29.59 -3.96 -11.52
C LEU A 157 29.06 -5.20 -12.27
N LEU A 158 28.91 -5.14 -13.60
CA LEU A 158 28.49 -6.30 -14.40
C LEU A 158 29.50 -7.45 -14.34
N GLU A 159 30.80 -7.15 -14.42
CA GLU A 159 31.86 -8.13 -14.25
C GLU A 159 31.83 -8.77 -12.85
N THR A 160 31.63 -7.98 -11.80
CA THR A 160 31.49 -8.48 -10.43
C THR A 160 30.28 -9.41 -10.28
N ILE A 161 29.14 -9.08 -10.89
CA ILE A 161 27.94 -9.93 -10.88
C ILE A 161 28.22 -11.26 -11.58
N LEU A 162 28.87 -11.23 -12.75
CA LEU A 162 29.23 -12.45 -13.46
C LEU A 162 30.21 -13.32 -12.68
N LEU A 163 31.20 -12.72 -12.02
CA LEU A 163 32.14 -13.43 -11.18
C LEU A 163 31.44 -14.10 -9.99
N LEU A 164 30.51 -13.38 -9.34
CA LEU A 164 29.71 -13.93 -8.25
C LEU A 164 28.86 -15.12 -8.73
N ALA A 165 28.31 -15.04 -9.95
CA ALA A 165 27.54 -16.14 -10.54
C ALA A 165 28.40 -17.39 -10.79
N ASP A 166 29.61 -17.19 -11.30
CA ASP A 166 30.56 -18.27 -11.55
C ASP A 166 31.02 -18.92 -10.21
N LEU A 167 31.20 -18.14 -9.14
CA LEU A 167 31.56 -18.64 -7.80
C LEU A 167 30.44 -19.48 -7.17
N GLU A 168 29.19 -19.08 -7.34
CA GLU A 168 28.01 -19.76 -6.80
C GLU A 168 27.59 -20.98 -7.63
N ASN A 169 28.28 -21.27 -8.74
CA ASN A 169 28.02 -22.42 -9.63
C ASN A 169 26.54 -22.52 -10.07
N ILE A 170 25.93 -21.38 -10.40
CA ILE A 170 24.55 -21.32 -10.87
C ILE A 170 24.44 -22.05 -12.22
N THR A 171 23.63 -23.10 -12.29
CA THR A 171 23.46 -23.94 -13.48
C THR A 171 22.00 -24.27 -13.75
N ALA A 172 21.66 -24.46 -15.02
CA ALA A 172 20.33 -24.88 -15.46
C ALA A 172 20.43 -25.89 -16.61
N ASN A 173 19.45 -26.78 -16.72
CA ASN A 173 19.37 -27.77 -17.80
C ASN A 173 18.37 -27.31 -18.88
N PRO A 174 18.83 -26.86 -20.06
CA PRO A 174 17.93 -26.38 -21.11
C PRO A 174 17.18 -27.49 -21.85
N ASN A 175 17.51 -28.77 -21.61
CA ASN A 175 16.99 -29.91 -22.37
C ASN A 175 15.79 -30.60 -21.71
N THR A 176 15.21 -29.99 -20.67
CA THR A 176 13.99 -30.46 -20.01
C THR A 176 12.79 -29.59 -20.36
N PHE A 177 11.61 -30.03 -19.93
CA PHE A 177 10.45 -29.15 -19.86
C PHE A 177 10.78 -27.91 -19.04
N ALA A 178 10.22 -26.78 -19.47
CA ALA A 178 10.39 -25.54 -18.76
C ALA A 178 9.67 -25.57 -17.42
N SER A 179 10.36 -25.05 -16.42
CA SER A 179 9.78 -24.65 -15.15
C SER A 179 10.31 -23.28 -14.78
N GLY A 180 9.56 -22.56 -13.96
CA GLY A 180 9.95 -21.23 -13.54
C GLY A 180 8.87 -20.54 -12.75
N VAL A 181 8.88 -19.21 -12.75
CA VAL A 181 8.01 -18.40 -11.90
C VAL A 181 7.24 -17.37 -12.72
N ILE A 182 5.99 -17.13 -12.34
CA ILE A 182 5.17 -16.03 -12.84
C ILE A 182 5.68 -14.73 -12.23
N ILE A 183 6.21 -13.84 -13.05
CA ILE A 183 6.71 -12.53 -12.62
C ILE A 183 5.56 -11.54 -12.47
N GLU A 184 4.67 -11.50 -13.46
CA GLU A 184 3.54 -10.57 -13.48
C GLU A 184 2.39 -11.10 -14.33
N SER A 185 1.16 -10.82 -13.92
CA SER A 185 -0.06 -11.22 -14.62
C SER A 185 -0.96 -10.00 -14.84
N ARG A 186 -1.51 -9.88 -16.05
CA ARG A 186 -2.43 -8.81 -16.44
C ARG A 186 -3.54 -9.29 -17.36
N LEU A 187 -4.65 -8.56 -17.37
CA LEU A 187 -5.75 -8.77 -18.31
C LEU A 187 -5.65 -7.73 -19.43
N ASP A 188 -5.36 -8.19 -20.66
CA ASP A 188 -5.35 -7.33 -21.84
C ASP A 188 -6.71 -7.44 -22.57
N ALA A 189 -7.36 -6.31 -22.82
CA ALA A 189 -8.69 -6.28 -23.43
C ALA A 189 -8.76 -6.92 -24.83
N LYS A 190 -7.66 -6.94 -25.59
CA LYS A 190 -7.59 -7.49 -26.95
C LYS A 190 -6.97 -8.88 -26.99
N ARG A 191 -6.00 -9.12 -26.12
CA ARG A 191 -5.16 -10.34 -26.15
C ARG A 191 -5.59 -11.37 -25.12
N GLY A 192 -6.46 -11.01 -24.18
CA GLY A 192 -6.85 -11.84 -23.05
C GLY A 192 -5.78 -11.84 -21.96
N ILE A 193 -5.76 -12.91 -21.16
CA ILE A 193 -4.87 -13.00 -20.00
C ILE A 193 -3.44 -13.22 -20.48
N THR A 194 -2.57 -12.31 -20.05
CA THR A 194 -1.15 -12.27 -20.42
C THR A 194 -0.32 -12.34 -19.15
N SER A 195 0.74 -13.14 -19.15
CA SER A 195 1.66 -13.26 -18.02
C SER A 195 3.11 -13.18 -18.47
N THR A 196 3.88 -12.36 -17.77
CA THR A 196 5.34 -12.35 -17.84
C THR A 196 5.87 -13.46 -16.95
N ILE A 197 6.70 -14.32 -17.51
CA ILE A 197 7.27 -15.49 -16.84
C ILE A 197 8.80 -15.46 -16.94
N LEU A 198 9.46 -16.05 -15.97
CA LEU A 198 10.90 -16.31 -16.00
C LEU A 198 11.15 -17.80 -15.89
N ALA A 199 11.71 -18.41 -16.94
CA ALA A 199 12.11 -19.80 -16.90
C ALA A 199 13.39 -19.94 -16.07
N THR A 200 13.36 -20.78 -15.03
CA THR A 200 14.55 -21.09 -14.21
C THR A 200 15.23 -22.36 -14.70
N ASN A 201 14.50 -23.25 -15.36
CA ASN A 201 15.03 -24.49 -15.90
C ASN A 201 14.27 -24.90 -17.16
N GLY A 202 14.87 -25.74 -17.99
CA GLY A 202 14.28 -26.21 -19.24
C GLY A 202 14.13 -25.14 -20.31
N ARG A 203 13.46 -25.48 -21.40
CA ARG A 203 13.19 -24.56 -22.51
C ARG A 203 11.71 -24.52 -22.84
N LEU A 204 11.14 -23.34 -22.74
CA LEU A 204 9.75 -23.09 -23.05
C LEU A 204 9.60 -23.06 -24.58
N LYS A 205 8.64 -23.80 -25.16
CA LYS A 205 8.44 -23.80 -26.61
C LYS A 205 7.00 -23.50 -26.99
N LYS A 206 6.86 -22.79 -28.11
CA LYS A 206 5.57 -22.57 -28.75
C LYS A 206 4.91 -23.91 -29.11
N GLY A 207 3.61 -24.02 -28.83
CA GLY A 207 2.81 -25.23 -29.06
C GLY A 207 2.65 -26.13 -27.83
N GLU A 208 3.52 -25.99 -26.81
CA GLU A 208 3.39 -26.69 -25.53
C GLU A 208 2.24 -26.13 -24.69
N TYR A 209 1.88 -26.86 -23.65
CA TYR A 209 0.93 -26.41 -22.63
C TYR A 209 1.69 -25.95 -21.40
N ILE A 210 1.27 -24.86 -20.79
CA ILE A 210 1.81 -24.32 -19.54
C ILE A 210 0.74 -24.38 -18.47
N VAL A 211 1.15 -24.76 -17.26
CA VAL A 211 0.32 -24.78 -16.06
C VAL A 211 1.00 -23.94 -15.00
N ALA A 212 0.23 -23.03 -14.38
CA ALA A 212 0.66 -22.21 -13.26
C ALA A 212 -0.43 -22.21 -12.19
N GLY A 213 -0.26 -23.00 -11.14
CA GLY A 213 -1.33 -23.33 -10.20
C GLY A 213 -2.51 -24.03 -10.91
N ASP A 214 -3.70 -23.43 -10.87
CA ASP A 214 -4.88 -23.94 -11.56
C ASP A 214 -5.17 -23.25 -12.91
N ALA A 215 -4.28 -22.35 -13.35
CA ALA A 215 -4.36 -21.68 -14.65
C ALA A 215 -3.60 -22.50 -15.71
N VAL A 216 -4.20 -22.64 -16.89
CA VAL A 216 -3.66 -23.42 -18.01
C VAL A 216 -3.71 -22.59 -19.28
N ALA A 217 -2.63 -22.65 -20.08
CA ALA A 217 -2.61 -22.09 -21.42
C ALA A 217 -1.99 -23.08 -22.42
N LYS A 218 -2.44 -23.01 -23.68
CA LYS A 218 -1.63 -23.50 -24.80
C LYS A 218 -0.80 -22.33 -25.32
N ILE A 219 0.52 -22.49 -25.37
CA ILE A 219 1.44 -21.43 -25.78
C ILE A 219 1.30 -21.18 -27.28
N LYS A 220 0.39 -20.29 -27.65
CA LYS A 220 0.16 -19.86 -29.05
C LYS A 220 0.99 -18.64 -29.40
N ILE A 221 1.11 -17.72 -28.46
CA ILE A 221 1.88 -16.49 -28.59
C ILE A 221 2.90 -16.51 -27.47
N LEU A 222 4.16 -16.40 -27.87
CA LEU A 222 5.31 -16.29 -27.00
C LEU A 222 6.13 -15.10 -27.49
N GLU A 223 6.39 -14.14 -26.61
CA GLU A 223 7.13 -12.92 -26.91
C GLU A 223 8.32 -12.77 -25.96
N ASN A 224 9.41 -12.19 -26.44
CA ASN A 224 10.52 -11.77 -25.57
C ASN A 224 10.17 -10.47 -24.84
N PHE A 225 11.07 -9.99 -23.98
CA PHE A 225 10.89 -8.72 -23.24
C PHE A 225 10.76 -7.47 -24.13
N LYS A 226 11.15 -7.55 -25.42
CA LYS A 226 10.99 -6.46 -26.40
C LYS A 226 9.62 -6.47 -27.07
N GLY A 227 8.81 -7.50 -26.87
CA GLY A 227 7.53 -7.72 -27.54
C GLY A 227 7.66 -8.38 -28.91
N GLU A 228 8.83 -8.93 -29.24
CA GLU A 228 9.06 -9.65 -30.49
C GLU A 228 8.63 -11.11 -30.31
N ALA A 229 7.95 -11.68 -31.30
CA ALA A 229 7.54 -13.07 -31.27
C ALA A 229 8.76 -14.00 -31.34
N ILE A 230 8.79 -15.01 -30.46
CA ILE A 230 9.84 -16.02 -30.38
C ILE A 230 9.23 -17.43 -30.38
N ASP A 231 9.98 -18.42 -30.87
CA ASP A 231 9.52 -19.82 -30.87
C ASP A 231 9.91 -20.59 -29.60
N SER A 232 10.92 -20.11 -28.87
CA SER A 232 11.34 -20.69 -27.60
C SER A 232 12.05 -19.70 -26.68
N ALA A 233 11.93 -19.90 -25.38
CA ALA A 233 12.69 -19.17 -24.36
C ALA A 233 13.50 -20.14 -23.49
N GLY A 234 14.78 -19.84 -23.29
CA GLY A 234 15.69 -20.67 -22.49
C GLY A 234 15.65 -20.34 -20.98
N PRO A 235 16.45 -21.06 -20.17
CA PRO A 235 16.65 -20.69 -18.77
C PRO A 235 17.17 -19.25 -18.64
N SER A 236 16.76 -18.58 -17.57
CA SER A 236 17.05 -17.17 -17.26
C SER A 236 16.47 -16.16 -18.25
N GLN A 237 15.78 -16.59 -19.31
CA GLN A 237 15.17 -15.68 -20.29
C GLN A 237 13.74 -15.32 -19.89
N PRO A 238 13.39 -14.03 -19.74
CA PRO A 238 12.01 -13.62 -19.51
C PRO A 238 11.19 -13.71 -20.79
N ALA A 239 9.97 -14.21 -20.68
CA ALA A 239 9.05 -14.34 -21.81
C ALA A 239 7.62 -13.96 -21.42
N VAL A 240 6.85 -13.53 -22.40
CA VAL A 240 5.43 -13.18 -22.24
C VAL A 240 4.59 -14.27 -22.91
N VAL A 241 3.73 -14.90 -22.11
CA VAL A 241 2.78 -15.91 -22.58
C VAL A 241 1.37 -15.32 -22.55
N VAL A 242 0.64 -15.55 -23.64
CA VAL A 242 -0.75 -15.09 -23.80
C VAL A 242 -1.69 -16.27 -23.94
N GLY A 243 -2.86 -16.15 -23.31
CA GLY A 243 -3.97 -17.08 -23.50
C GLY A 243 -4.14 -18.07 -22.36
N PHE A 244 -3.76 -17.69 -21.14
CA PHE A 244 -4.23 -18.41 -19.95
C PHE A 244 -5.75 -18.32 -19.85
N ASP A 245 -6.36 -19.39 -19.37
CA ASP A 245 -7.80 -19.45 -19.09
C ASP A 245 -8.20 -18.66 -17.84
N LYS A 246 -7.25 -18.45 -16.91
CA LYS A 246 -7.39 -17.67 -15.67
C LYS A 246 -6.12 -16.89 -15.38
N LEU A 247 -6.21 -15.85 -14.54
CA LEU A 247 -5.02 -15.12 -14.13
C LEU A 247 -4.13 -16.01 -13.26
N PRO A 248 -2.90 -16.33 -13.71
CA PRO A 248 -1.94 -17.03 -12.87
C PRO A 248 -1.56 -16.18 -11.65
N VAL A 249 -1.30 -16.85 -10.54
CA VAL A 249 -0.86 -16.19 -9.31
C VAL A 249 0.56 -15.67 -9.49
N VAL A 250 0.78 -14.38 -9.22
CA VAL A 250 2.10 -13.76 -9.25
C VAL A 250 3.01 -14.37 -8.18
N GLY A 251 4.22 -14.74 -8.57
CA GLY A 251 5.17 -15.50 -7.75
C GLY A 251 4.89 -17.00 -7.68
N GLY A 252 3.84 -17.49 -8.34
CA GLY A 252 3.55 -18.92 -8.46
C GLY A 252 4.52 -19.62 -9.42
N GLU A 253 4.79 -20.90 -9.16
CA GLU A 253 5.56 -21.73 -10.07
C GLU A 253 4.74 -22.15 -11.29
N PHE A 254 5.41 -22.29 -12.44
CA PHE A 254 4.84 -22.88 -13.63
C PHE A 254 5.64 -24.08 -14.11
N ARG A 255 4.98 -24.97 -14.87
CA ARG A 255 5.61 -26.08 -15.61
C ARG A 255 4.97 -26.26 -16.98
N THR A 256 5.75 -26.71 -17.95
CA THR A 256 5.26 -27.04 -19.30
C THR A 256 5.07 -28.53 -19.54
N PHE A 257 4.16 -28.87 -20.45
CA PHE A 257 3.77 -30.22 -20.82
C PHE A 257 3.54 -30.31 -22.33
N PHE A 258 3.75 -31.48 -22.94
CA PHE A 258 3.41 -31.69 -24.35
C PHE A 258 1.91 -31.94 -24.57
N SER A 259 1.27 -32.64 -23.63
CA SER A 259 -0.11 -33.07 -23.76
C SER A 259 -1.06 -32.18 -22.96
N GLN A 260 -2.19 -31.82 -23.57
CA GLN A 260 -3.27 -31.11 -22.88
C GLN A 260 -3.80 -31.92 -21.70
N LYS A 261 -3.82 -33.26 -21.84
CA LYS A 261 -4.31 -34.16 -20.79
C LYS A 261 -3.45 -34.07 -19.54
N GLU A 262 -2.12 -34.12 -19.71
CA GLU A 262 -1.15 -34.01 -18.60
C GLU A 262 -1.23 -32.64 -17.93
N ALA A 263 -1.34 -31.57 -18.72
CA ALA A 263 -1.50 -30.21 -18.20
C ALA A 263 -2.78 -30.06 -17.36
N MET A 264 -3.92 -30.57 -17.85
CA MET A 264 -5.19 -30.53 -17.11
C MET A 264 -5.15 -31.39 -15.83
N GLU A 265 -4.49 -32.55 -15.86
CA GLU A 265 -4.31 -33.38 -14.67
C GLU A 265 -3.42 -32.68 -13.64
N ALA A 266 -2.34 -32.01 -14.06
CA ALA A 266 -1.47 -31.22 -13.18
C ALA A 266 -2.24 -30.05 -12.54
N ALA A 267 -2.96 -29.25 -13.33
CA ALA A 267 -3.76 -28.13 -12.82
C ALA A 267 -4.85 -28.60 -11.83
N ARG A 268 -5.47 -29.76 -12.09
CA ARG A 268 -6.46 -30.35 -11.18
C ARG A 268 -5.84 -30.79 -9.86
N LYS A 269 -4.62 -31.35 -9.88
CA LYS A 269 -3.87 -31.73 -8.67
C LYS A 269 -3.53 -30.50 -7.84
N GLU A 270 -3.04 -29.43 -8.46
CA GLU A 270 -2.76 -28.15 -7.79
C GLU A 270 -4.02 -27.54 -7.16
N LYS A 271 -5.16 -27.61 -7.85
CA LYS A 271 -6.45 -27.14 -7.31
C LYS A 271 -6.91 -27.93 -6.06
N LEU A 272 -6.57 -29.22 -5.99
CA LEU A 272 -6.94 -30.12 -4.89
C LEU A 272 -5.89 -30.15 -3.78
N ALA A 273 -4.68 -29.67 -4.03
CA ALA A 273 -3.64 -29.57 -3.03
C ALA A 273 -4.07 -28.58 -1.93
N PRO A 274 -3.96 -28.93 -0.64
CA PRO A 274 -4.18 -27.96 0.42
C PRO A 274 -3.14 -26.85 0.24
N ARG A 275 -3.58 -25.59 0.16
CA ARG A 275 -2.71 -24.40 0.04
C ARG A 275 -1.75 -24.34 1.24
N SER A 276 -0.62 -25.02 1.17
CA SER A 276 0.42 -25.03 2.19
C SER A 276 1.34 -23.83 2.00
N SER A 277 0.86 -22.65 2.42
CA SER A 277 1.64 -21.43 2.76
C SER A 277 0.77 -20.17 2.93
N THR A 278 -0.49 -20.33 3.36
CA THR A 278 -1.10 -19.33 4.24
C THR A 278 -1.08 -19.94 5.63
N SER A 279 -0.53 -19.22 6.60
CA SER A 279 -0.60 -19.54 8.03
C SER A 279 -1.96 -20.17 8.37
N PRO A 280 -2.03 -21.25 9.17
CA PRO A 280 -3.30 -21.78 9.64
C PRO A 280 -3.90 -20.77 10.61
N GLY A 281 -4.73 -19.88 10.09
CA GLY A 281 -5.35 -18.80 10.84
C GLY A 281 -5.93 -17.74 9.92
N GLU A 282 -6.92 -18.12 9.11
CA GLU A 282 -8.09 -17.30 8.72
C GLU A 282 -8.83 -18.03 7.59
N LYS A 283 -9.70 -18.98 7.99
CA LYS A 283 -10.90 -19.23 7.21
C LYS A 283 -11.74 -17.94 7.29
N PRO A 284 -12.35 -17.44 6.21
CA PRO A 284 -13.51 -16.57 6.33
C PRO A 284 -14.63 -17.43 6.94
N GLY A 285 -14.64 -17.48 8.27
CA GLY A 285 -15.65 -18.17 9.04
C GLY A 285 -16.95 -17.40 8.92
N PHE A 286 -17.77 -17.80 7.96
CA PHE A 286 -19.21 -17.72 8.13
C PHE A 286 -19.56 -18.71 9.24
N LEU A 287 -19.55 -18.27 10.49
CA LEU A 287 -20.41 -18.75 11.58
C LEU A 287 -20.11 -17.93 12.84
N GLY A 288 -21.09 -17.10 13.23
CA GLY A 288 -21.50 -17.02 14.63
C GLY A 288 -20.58 -16.34 15.63
N ASP A 289 -20.02 -15.18 15.30
CA ASP A 289 -19.73 -14.18 16.32
C ASP A 289 -20.39 -12.87 15.89
N SER A 290 -21.55 -12.62 16.49
CA SER A 290 -22.12 -11.29 16.59
C SER A 290 -21.13 -10.43 17.39
N LYS A 291 -20.08 -9.94 16.73
CA LYS A 291 -19.38 -8.74 17.20
C LYS A 291 -20.47 -7.71 17.49
N PRO A 292 -20.41 -6.99 18.63
CA PRO A 292 -21.43 -6.01 18.97
C PRO A 292 -21.63 -5.13 17.75
N GLY A 293 -22.88 -5.08 17.26
CA GLY A 293 -23.21 -4.43 16.00
C GLY A 293 -22.60 -3.03 15.94
N PHE A 294 -22.14 -2.66 14.75
CA PHE A 294 -21.78 -1.29 14.40
C PHE A 294 -22.71 -0.31 15.12
N LYS A 295 -22.14 0.59 15.91
CA LYS A 295 -22.94 1.58 16.62
C LYS A 295 -23.43 2.61 15.61
N GLU A 296 -24.57 3.24 15.89
CA GLU A 296 -24.97 4.46 15.19
C GLU A 296 -23.82 5.48 15.27
N GLY A 297 -23.14 5.73 14.14
CA GLY A 297 -22.01 6.65 14.03
C GLY A 297 -20.74 6.08 13.36
N ASP A 298 -20.63 4.76 13.21
CA ASP A 298 -19.48 4.12 12.55
C ASP A 298 -19.59 4.24 11.02
N VAL A 299 -18.50 4.66 10.36
CA VAL A 299 -18.46 4.87 8.91
C VAL A 299 -17.89 3.63 8.23
N SER A 300 -18.64 3.07 7.29
CA SER A 300 -18.16 2.01 6.39
C SER A 300 -17.93 2.56 4.99
N LEU A 301 -16.81 2.15 4.38
CA LEU A 301 -16.38 2.53 3.04
C LEU A 301 -16.19 1.26 2.21
N GLY A 302 -17.08 1.03 1.24
CA GLY A 302 -17.00 -0.09 0.31
C GLY A 302 -16.13 0.24 -0.90
N ILE A 303 -15.08 -0.54 -1.12
CA ILE A 303 -14.07 -0.24 -2.15
C ILE A 303 -13.90 -1.39 -3.13
N VAL A 304 -13.91 -1.05 -4.42
CA VAL A 304 -13.47 -1.93 -5.50
C VAL A 304 -12.16 -1.37 -6.06
N ILE A 305 -11.15 -2.23 -6.20
CA ILE A 305 -9.83 -1.87 -6.71
C ILE A 305 -9.64 -2.55 -8.07
N LYS A 306 -9.35 -1.74 -9.09
CA LYS A 306 -9.01 -2.20 -10.43
C LYS A 306 -7.65 -1.63 -10.81
N SER A 307 -6.72 -2.50 -11.19
CA SER A 307 -5.35 -2.11 -11.53
C SER A 307 -4.90 -2.73 -12.85
N ASP A 308 -3.84 -2.19 -13.45
CA ASP A 308 -3.28 -2.68 -14.70
C ASP A 308 -2.63 -4.07 -14.54
N VAL A 309 -2.01 -4.31 -13.38
CA VAL A 309 -1.42 -5.60 -13.02
C VAL A 309 -1.87 -6.05 -11.64
N LEU A 310 -1.86 -7.37 -11.39
CA LEU A 310 -2.35 -7.93 -10.13
C LEU A 310 -1.55 -7.47 -8.91
N GLY A 311 -0.23 -7.31 -9.06
CA GLY A 311 0.60 -6.89 -7.94
C GLY A 311 0.30 -5.46 -7.45
N SER A 312 -0.13 -4.56 -8.32
CA SER A 312 -0.52 -3.20 -7.92
C SER A 312 -1.80 -3.20 -7.11
N ALA A 313 -2.77 -4.08 -7.41
CA ALA A 313 -3.94 -4.29 -6.57
C ALA A 313 -3.53 -4.75 -5.16
N GLU A 314 -2.66 -5.76 -5.05
CA GLU A 314 -2.17 -6.25 -3.75
C GLU A 314 -1.43 -5.16 -2.94
N ALA A 315 -0.68 -4.29 -3.61
CA ALA A 315 0.03 -3.19 -2.97
C ALA A 315 -0.93 -2.12 -2.43
N ILE A 316 -1.98 -1.79 -3.20
CA ILE A 316 -3.02 -0.86 -2.76
C ILE A 316 -3.77 -1.46 -1.55
N GLU A 317 -4.16 -2.73 -1.59
CA GLU A 317 -4.80 -3.40 -0.46
C GLU A 317 -3.96 -3.33 0.83
N HIS A 318 -2.64 -3.50 0.70
CA HIS A 318 -1.72 -3.42 1.82
C HIS A 318 -1.67 -2.02 2.42
N GLU A 319 -1.60 -0.97 1.60
CA GLU A 319 -1.62 0.41 2.09
C GLU A 319 -2.94 0.76 2.76
N MET A 320 -4.05 0.22 2.25
CA MET A 320 -5.38 0.41 2.86
C MET A 320 -5.50 -0.28 4.22
N ALA A 321 -4.85 -1.42 4.41
CA ALA A 321 -4.83 -2.11 5.70
C ALA A 321 -4.19 -1.27 6.81
N LYS A 322 -3.21 -0.40 6.48
CA LYS A 322 -2.57 0.52 7.42
C LYS A 322 -3.48 1.67 7.86
N LEU A 323 -4.51 1.99 7.08
CA LEU A 323 -5.44 3.09 7.34
C LEU A 323 -6.64 2.69 8.22
N LYS A 324 -6.71 1.44 8.68
CA LYS A 324 -7.78 0.96 9.57
C LYS A 324 -7.63 1.55 10.97
N ASN A 325 -8.71 2.13 11.49
CA ASN A 325 -8.84 2.66 12.85
C ASN A 325 -10.16 2.22 13.47
N ASP A 326 -10.29 2.28 14.80
CA ASP A 326 -11.45 1.77 15.56
C ASP A 326 -12.82 2.38 15.17
N ARG A 327 -12.85 3.49 14.43
CA ARG A 327 -14.08 4.21 14.01
C ARG A 327 -14.38 4.13 12.52
N LEU A 328 -13.51 3.48 11.73
CA LEU A 328 -13.55 3.47 10.27
C LEU A 328 -13.36 2.05 9.75
N ASP A 329 -14.39 1.51 9.08
CA ASP A 329 -14.33 0.18 8.48
C ASP A 329 -14.17 0.26 6.96
N ILE A 330 -12.98 -0.11 6.49
CA ILE A 330 -12.67 -0.21 5.08
C ILE A 330 -12.96 -1.64 4.62
N LYS A 331 -13.98 -1.80 3.78
CA LYS A 331 -14.37 -3.09 3.21
C LYS A 331 -13.98 -3.17 1.75
N ILE A 332 -12.92 -3.93 1.47
CA ILE A 332 -12.50 -4.25 0.11
C ILE A 332 -13.44 -5.33 -0.43
N LEU A 333 -14.26 -4.97 -1.42
CA LEU A 333 -15.23 -5.87 -2.05
C LEU A 333 -14.57 -6.75 -3.10
N ARG A 334 -13.62 -6.17 -3.84
CA ARG A 334 -12.88 -6.84 -4.91
C ARG A 334 -11.59 -6.07 -5.22
N ALA A 335 -10.51 -6.78 -5.48
CA ALA A 335 -9.25 -6.23 -5.95
C ALA A 335 -8.70 -7.12 -7.08
N GLU A 336 -8.74 -6.62 -8.31
CA GLU A 336 -8.42 -7.43 -9.50
C GLU A 336 -7.72 -6.59 -10.57
N ALA A 337 -6.94 -7.26 -11.42
CA ALA A 337 -6.36 -6.63 -12.60
C ALA A 337 -7.38 -6.51 -13.74
N GLY A 338 -7.31 -5.42 -14.49
CA GLY A 338 -8.14 -5.14 -15.67
C GLY A 338 -8.93 -3.83 -15.55
N ASP A 339 -9.51 -3.41 -16.68
CA ASP A 339 -10.27 -2.17 -16.80
C ASP A 339 -11.56 -2.16 -15.98
N VAL A 340 -12.06 -0.95 -15.68
CA VAL A 340 -13.31 -0.76 -14.93
C VAL A 340 -14.53 -0.92 -15.86
N SER A 341 -15.40 -1.86 -15.47
CA SER A 341 -16.62 -2.23 -16.18
C SER A 341 -17.90 -1.82 -15.43
N GLU A 342 -19.05 -1.95 -16.08
CA GLU A 342 -20.36 -1.71 -15.43
C GLU A 342 -20.61 -2.65 -14.24
N ASP A 343 -20.09 -3.87 -14.29
CA ASP A 343 -20.31 -4.85 -13.23
C ASP A 343 -19.55 -4.48 -11.95
N ASP A 344 -18.38 -3.82 -12.09
CA ASP A 344 -17.64 -3.26 -10.97
C ASP A 344 -18.44 -2.13 -10.29
N VAL A 345 -19.12 -1.29 -11.08
CA VAL A 345 -20.00 -0.21 -10.57
C VAL A 345 -21.21 -0.78 -9.82
N LYS A 346 -21.90 -1.77 -10.39
CA LYS A 346 -23.06 -2.41 -9.75
C LYS A 346 -22.69 -3.05 -8.41
N MET A 347 -21.53 -3.68 -8.35
CA MET A 347 -21.03 -4.31 -7.13
C MET A 347 -20.63 -3.28 -6.08
N ALA A 348 -19.89 -2.24 -6.47
CA ALA A 348 -19.52 -1.16 -5.56
C ALA A 348 -20.78 -0.52 -4.95
N ALA A 349 -21.77 -0.19 -5.79
CA ALA A 349 -23.01 0.47 -5.39
C ALA A 349 -23.86 -0.31 -4.36
N SER A 350 -23.57 -1.60 -4.12
CA SER A 350 -24.22 -2.38 -3.07
C SER A 350 -23.71 -2.07 -1.65
N SER A 351 -22.65 -1.27 -1.52
CA SER A 351 -22.00 -0.93 -0.24
C SER A 351 -22.19 0.52 0.16
N ALA A 352 -22.00 0.81 1.44
CA ALA A 352 -22.03 2.18 1.96
C ALA A 352 -20.82 2.96 1.44
N ASN A 353 -21.06 4.21 1.02
CA ASN A 353 -20.04 5.13 0.47
C ASN A 353 -19.17 4.46 -0.62
N PRO A 354 -19.76 4.04 -1.75
CA PRO A 354 -19.07 3.20 -2.72
C PRO A 354 -18.00 3.98 -3.49
N VAL A 355 -16.77 3.45 -3.47
CA VAL A 355 -15.61 4.02 -4.17
C VAL A 355 -14.99 2.95 -5.08
N ILE A 356 -14.66 3.33 -6.30
CA ILE A 356 -13.86 2.53 -7.22
C ILE A 356 -12.51 3.21 -7.43
N ILE A 357 -11.44 2.52 -7.08
CA ILE A 357 -10.06 2.94 -7.35
C ILE A 357 -9.66 2.33 -8.70
N ALA A 358 -9.40 3.20 -9.68
CA ALA A 358 -8.91 2.85 -11.01
C ALA A 358 -7.42 3.22 -11.10
N PHE A 359 -6.54 2.26 -10.88
CA PHE A 359 -5.09 2.47 -10.88
C PHE A 359 -4.47 2.07 -12.22
N LYS A 360 -4.03 3.06 -13.01
CA LYS A 360 -3.43 2.88 -14.36
C LYS A 360 -4.31 2.07 -15.34
N VAL A 361 -5.62 2.04 -15.12
CA VAL A 361 -6.58 1.34 -15.98
C VAL A 361 -7.58 2.28 -16.61
N TYR A 362 -8.17 1.86 -17.72
CA TYR A 362 -9.21 2.61 -18.37
C TYR A 362 -10.56 2.40 -17.66
N VAL A 363 -11.34 3.47 -17.59
CA VAL A 363 -12.73 3.42 -17.14
C VAL A 363 -13.64 3.51 -18.36
N SER A 364 -14.40 2.45 -18.62
CA SER A 364 -15.31 2.43 -19.76
C SER A 364 -16.37 3.52 -19.68
N ALA A 365 -16.75 4.11 -20.83
CA ALA A 365 -17.77 5.15 -20.88
C ALA A 365 -19.12 4.71 -20.27
N PRO A 366 -19.61 3.47 -20.52
CA PRO A 366 -20.80 2.96 -19.85
C PRO A 366 -20.65 2.86 -18.32
N ALA A 367 -19.47 2.48 -17.81
CA ALA A 367 -19.21 2.46 -16.37
C ALA A 367 -19.25 3.87 -15.75
N ARG A 368 -18.67 4.90 -16.41
CA ARG A 368 -18.75 6.29 -15.94
C ARG A 368 -20.19 6.79 -15.88
N GLU A 369 -20.98 6.51 -16.92
CA GLU A 369 -22.39 6.90 -16.96
C GLU A 369 -23.21 6.19 -15.87
N LEU A 370 -22.97 4.91 -15.64
CA LEU A 370 -23.64 4.15 -14.60
C LEU A 370 -23.25 4.63 -13.19
N ALA A 371 -21.97 4.96 -12.98
CA ALA A 371 -21.47 5.45 -11.70
C ALA A 371 -22.12 6.79 -11.32
N GLY A 372 -22.25 7.71 -12.28
CA GLY A 372 -22.98 8.96 -12.07
C GLY A 372 -24.45 8.77 -11.70
N ARG A 373 -25.11 7.74 -12.25
CA ARG A 373 -26.50 7.40 -11.91
C ARG A 373 -26.65 6.73 -10.54
N MET A 374 -25.69 5.89 -10.15
CA MET A 374 -25.75 5.13 -8.90
C MET A 374 -25.09 5.85 -7.71
N GLY A 375 -24.46 7.00 -7.93
CA GLY A 375 -23.75 7.73 -6.89
C GLY A 375 -22.44 7.06 -6.46
N THR A 376 -21.83 6.26 -7.34
CA THR A 376 -20.53 5.61 -7.11
C THR A 376 -19.41 6.55 -7.53
N GLU A 377 -18.47 6.82 -6.63
CA GLU A 377 -17.30 7.64 -6.95
C GLU A 377 -16.24 6.78 -7.63
N ILE A 378 -15.77 7.19 -8.80
CA ILE A 378 -14.64 6.57 -9.48
C ILE A 378 -13.46 7.54 -9.39
N ALA A 379 -12.36 7.08 -8.78
CA ALA A 379 -11.14 7.84 -8.63
C ALA A 379 -10.01 7.18 -9.43
N GLU A 380 -9.48 7.92 -10.41
CA GLU A 380 -8.44 7.46 -11.33
C GLU A 380 -7.06 7.93 -10.84
N PHE A 381 -6.09 7.01 -10.76
CA PHE A 381 -4.75 7.29 -10.23
C PHE A 381 -3.66 6.71 -11.11
N GLN A 382 -2.51 7.37 -11.07
CA GLN A 382 -1.29 6.93 -11.75
C GLN A 382 -0.15 6.63 -10.77
N ILE A 383 -0.24 7.15 -9.54
CA ILE A 383 0.78 7.04 -8.50
C ILE A 383 0.15 6.49 -7.23
N ILE A 384 0.74 5.45 -6.64
CA ILE A 384 0.14 4.75 -5.49
C ILE A 384 -0.05 5.64 -4.25
N TYR A 385 0.83 6.64 -4.03
CA TYR A 385 0.70 7.59 -2.93
C TYR A 385 -0.57 8.44 -3.00
N GLU A 386 -0.99 8.83 -4.21
CA GLU A 386 -2.21 9.62 -4.40
C GLU A 386 -3.45 8.83 -3.96
N VAL A 387 -3.42 7.50 -4.09
CA VAL A 387 -4.48 6.61 -3.63
C VAL A 387 -4.58 6.66 -2.10
N ALA A 388 -3.45 6.55 -1.40
CA ALA A 388 -3.40 6.58 0.06
C ALA A 388 -3.88 7.95 0.60
N ASP A 389 -3.42 9.04 0.00
CA ASP A 389 -3.82 10.40 0.38
C ASP A 389 -5.31 10.65 0.12
N PHE A 390 -5.81 10.22 -1.04
CA PHE A 390 -7.24 10.30 -1.37
C PHE A 390 -8.10 9.57 -0.34
N LEU A 391 -7.72 8.33 0.00
CA LEU A 391 -8.47 7.53 0.98
C LEU A 391 -8.43 8.17 2.36
N LYS A 392 -7.27 8.67 2.79
CA LYS A 392 -7.13 9.37 4.07
C LYS A 392 -8.05 10.60 4.13
N ASN A 393 -8.02 11.45 3.11
CA ASN A 393 -8.89 12.62 3.02
C ASN A 393 -10.38 12.24 2.99
N LYS A 394 -10.72 11.14 2.30
CA LYS A 394 -12.10 10.64 2.22
C LYS A 394 -12.59 10.14 3.58
N LEU A 395 -11.74 9.41 4.29
CA LEU A 395 -12.03 8.93 5.64
C LEU A 395 -12.18 10.10 6.63
N ASP A 396 -11.30 11.10 6.56
CA ASP A 396 -11.38 12.30 7.39
C ASP A 396 -12.66 13.11 7.12
N ALA A 397 -13.11 13.18 5.87
CA ALA A 397 -14.36 13.85 5.50
C ALA A 397 -15.61 13.13 6.02
N LEU A 398 -15.56 11.81 6.16
CA LEU A 398 -16.66 11.00 6.67
C LEU A 398 -16.62 10.87 8.20
N ALA A 399 -15.47 11.11 8.83
CA ALA A 399 -15.30 10.97 10.27
C ALA A 399 -16.28 11.87 11.05
N PRO A 400 -16.98 11.33 12.06
CA PRO A 400 -17.88 12.12 12.89
C PRO A 400 -17.09 13.19 13.66
N LYS A 401 -17.55 14.46 13.59
CA LYS A 401 -16.93 15.57 14.32
C LYS A 401 -17.04 15.33 15.83
N GLU A 402 -15.91 15.28 16.53
CA GLU A 402 -15.91 15.27 17.99
C GLU A 402 -16.36 16.64 18.52
N ILE A 403 -17.52 16.67 19.18
CA ILE A 403 -17.95 17.82 19.98
C ILE A 403 -17.30 17.65 21.37
N THR A 404 -16.17 18.30 21.59
CA THR A 404 -15.58 18.36 22.94
C THR A 404 -16.28 19.43 23.76
N THR A 405 -17.07 19.04 24.75
CA THR A 405 -17.60 19.94 25.77
C THR A 405 -16.50 20.27 26.78
N ASN A 406 -15.92 21.46 26.69
CA ASN A 406 -14.95 21.95 27.67
C ASN A 406 -15.70 22.68 28.79
N ILE A 407 -15.35 22.40 30.04
CA ILE A 407 -15.93 23.13 31.18
C ILE A 407 -15.40 24.57 31.14
N ILE A 408 -16.29 25.53 30.91
CA ILE A 408 -15.98 26.97 30.90
C ILE A 408 -16.13 27.61 32.27
N GLY A 409 -16.84 26.96 33.21
CA GLY A 409 -16.99 27.44 34.57
C GLY A 409 -17.67 26.45 35.50
N ARG A 410 -17.54 26.70 36.80
CA ARG A 410 -18.26 25.99 37.87
C ARG A 410 -18.92 26.97 38.81
N ALA A 411 -20.16 26.68 39.19
CA ALA A 411 -20.93 27.49 40.12
C ALA A 411 -21.58 26.64 41.19
N THR A 412 -21.89 27.21 42.35
CA THR A 412 -22.69 26.56 43.38
C THR A 412 -23.96 27.34 43.65
N ILE A 413 -25.07 26.64 43.87
CA ILE A 413 -26.37 27.25 44.18
C ILE A 413 -26.44 27.53 45.69
N LEU A 414 -26.57 28.79 46.04
CA LEU A 414 -26.72 29.24 47.42
C LEU A 414 -28.19 29.32 47.84
N LYS A 415 -29.07 29.73 46.92
CA LYS A 415 -30.48 29.98 47.23
C LYS A 415 -31.37 29.77 46.03
N ILE A 416 -32.59 29.29 46.27
CA ILE A 416 -33.61 29.15 45.23
C ILE A 416 -34.74 30.13 45.50
N PHE A 417 -35.14 30.87 44.48
CA PHE A 417 -36.21 31.85 44.58
C PHE A 417 -37.51 31.29 44.03
N PRO A 418 -38.63 31.45 44.75
CA PRO A 418 -39.93 31.03 44.23
C PRO A 418 -40.29 31.86 43.01
N ASN A 419 -40.47 31.19 41.87
CA ASN A 419 -40.81 31.84 40.61
C ASN A 419 -42.30 32.26 40.66
N LYS A 420 -42.54 33.53 40.99
CA LYS A 420 -43.89 34.14 41.07
C LYS A 420 -44.39 34.64 39.71
N THR A 421 -43.57 34.56 38.66
CA THR A 421 -43.88 35.04 37.32
C THR A 421 -44.13 33.83 36.43
N SER A 422 -45.13 33.85 35.55
CA SER A 422 -45.57 32.73 34.69
C SER A 422 -44.55 32.24 33.63
N GLN A 423 -43.26 32.36 33.88
CA GLN A 423 -42.18 31.89 33.01
C GLN A 423 -41.80 30.45 33.38
N LYS A 424 -41.71 29.55 32.39
CA LYS A 424 -41.17 28.20 32.57
C LYS A 424 -39.69 28.29 32.96
N GLY A 425 -39.35 27.87 34.19
CA GLY A 425 -37.97 27.85 34.67
C GLY A 425 -37.86 28.00 36.19
N GLN A 426 -36.65 27.80 36.71
CA GLN A 426 -36.29 27.95 38.11
C GLN A 426 -35.35 29.16 38.26
N ILE A 427 -35.56 29.99 39.28
CA ILE A 427 -34.69 31.13 39.57
C ILE A 427 -33.74 30.72 40.69
N VAL A 428 -32.45 30.72 40.40
CA VAL A 428 -31.40 30.31 41.34
C VAL A 428 -30.43 31.46 41.57
N GLY A 429 -30.02 31.63 42.82
CA GLY A 429 -28.94 32.51 43.23
C GLY A 429 -27.74 31.68 43.66
N GLY A 430 -26.56 32.03 43.19
CA GLY A 430 -25.36 31.25 43.45
C GLY A 430 -24.08 32.07 43.37
N GLU A 431 -22.96 31.41 43.58
CA GLU A 431 -21.61 31.98 43.44
C GLU A 431 -20.81 31.15 42.44
N ILE A 432 -19.99 31.82 41.63
CA ILE A 432 -19.08 31.18 40.69
C ILE A 432 -17.80 30.77 41.42
N LEU A 433 -17.58 29.45 41.49
CA LEU A 433 -16.40 28.84 42.10
C LEU A 433 -15.18 28.98 41.19
N ASP A 434 -15.37 28.80 39.88
CA ASP A 434 -14.28 28.87 38.91
C ASP A 434 -14.77 29.21 37.50
N GLY A 435 -13.91 29.84 36.70
CA GLY A 435 -14.22 30.21 35.32
C GLY A 435 -15.30 31.29 35.19
N ILE A 436 -16.15 31.15 34.17
CA ILE A 436 -17.17 32.13 33.78
C ILE A 436 -18.56 31.51 33.67
N LEU A 437 -19.58 32.30 34.00
CA LEU A 437 -20.98 31.94 33.82
C LEU A 437 -21.55 32.78 32.69
N LYS A 438 -22.00 32.14 31.60
CA LYS A 438 -22.47 32.84 30.39
C LYS A 438 -23.95 32.56 30.14
N ARG A 439 -24.69 33.60 29.74
CA ARG A 439 -26.09 33.44 29.31
C ARG A 439 -26.15 32.54 28.06
N GLY A 440 -27.01 31.53 28.10
CA GLY A 440 -27.16 30.54 27.04
C GLY A 440 -26.24 29.32 27.16
N ALA A 441 -25.36 29.25 28.16
CA ALA A 441 -24.52 28.08 28.42
C ALA A 441 -25.36 26.88 28.88
N ASP A 442 -24.94 25.70 28.46
CA ASP A 442 -25.46 24.43 28.96
C ASP A 442 -24.69 24.05 30.23
N PHE A 443 -25.35 23.37 31.16
CA PHE A 443 -24.73 22.96 32.41
C PHE A 443 -25.19 21.58 32.87
N ASP A 444 -24.31 20.90 33.60
CA ASP A 444 -24.60 19.69 34.33
C ASP A 444 -24.84 20.00 35.80
N ILE A 445 -25.84 19.35 36.39
CA ILE A 445 -26.21 19.49 37.80
C ILE A 445 -25.52 18.40 38.58
N ILE A 446 -24.64 18.78 39.50
CA ILE A 446 -23.88 17.88 40.36
C ILE A 446 -24.41 18.02 41.79
N ARG A 447 -24.92 16.91 42.33
CA ARG A 447 -25.40 16.84 43.72
C ARG A 447 -24.61 15.76 44.44
N ARG A 448 -23.89 16.14 45.50
CA ARG A 448 -23.00 15.23 46.27
C ARG A 448 -21.97 14.52 45.37
N GLY A 449 -21.38 15.25 44.43
CA GLY A 449 -20.35 14.73 43.53
C GLY A 449 -20.83 13.81 42.41
N LYS A 450 -22.15 13.66 42.20
CA LYS A 450 -22.71 12.90 41.08
C LYS A 450 -23.58 13.78 40.19
N LYS A 451 -23.44 13.62 38.86
CA LYS A 451 -24.31 14.23 37.86
C LYS A 451 -25.72 13.66 37.99
N ILE A 452 -26.70 14.52 38.27
CA ILE A 452 -28.11 14.13 38.42
C ILE A 452 -28.97 14.59 37.25
N GLY A 453 -28.53 15.59 36.48
CA GLY A 453 -29.24 16.09 35.31
C GLY A 453 -28.46 17.16 34.56
N ASN A 454 -29.11 17.77 33.57
CA ASN A 454 -28.58 18.87 32.79
C ASN A 454 -29.63 19.97 32.62
N GLY A 455 -29.18 21.17 32.30
CA GLY A 455 -30.03 22.33 32.05
C GLY A 455 -29.32 23.41 31.24
N LYS A 456 -30.04 24.51 31.00
CA LYS A 456 -29.54 25.65 30.24
C LYS A 456 -29.83 26.97 30.96
N ILE A 457 -28.89 27.91 30.89
CA ILE A 457 -29.07 29.27 31.43
C ILE A 457 -29.84 30.11 30.41
N GLU A 458 -31.09 30.44 30.73
CA GLU A 458 -31.93 31.28 29.87
C GLU A 458 -31.63 32.77 30.08
N ASN A 459 -31.47 33.17 31.35
CA ASN A 459 -31.15 34.54 31.68
C ASN A 459 -30.17 34.61 32.86
N LEU A 460 -29.35 35.66 32.87
CA LEU A 460 -28.32 35.88 33.86
C LEU A 460 -28.37 37.33 34.37
N GLN A 461 -28.30 37.49 35.68
CA GLN A 461 -28.40 38.74 36.39
C GLN A 461 -27.31 38.89 37.44
N GLN A 462 -26.76 40.09 37.55
CA GLN A 462 -25.91 40.50 38.66
C GLN A 462 -26.63 41.63 39.41
N GLY A 463 -27.02 41.37 40.66
CA GLY A 463 -27.93 42.25 41.39
C GLY A 463 -29.30 42.34 40.72
N LYS A 464 -29.62 43.49 40.10
CA LYS A 464 -30.89 43.73 39.37
C LYS A 464 -30.71 43.93 37.86
N LEU A 465 -29.49 43.81 37.34
CA LEU A 465 -29.17 44.08 35.93
C LEU A 465 -28.96 42.76 35.18
N ASN A 466 -29.54 42.63 33.99
CA ASN A 466 -29.27 41.51 33.09
C ASN A 466 -27.87 41.67 32.48
N VAL A 467 -27.07 40.61 32.52
CA VAL A 467 -25.68 40.60 32.02
C VAL A 467 -25.46 39.40 31.12
N ALA A 468 -24.49 39.50 30.21
CA ALA A 468 -24.16 38.41 29.30
C ALA A 468 -23.23 37.36 29.93
N GLU A 469 -22.37 37.80 30.84
CA GLU A 469 -21.33 36.97 31.48
C GLU A 469 -21.04 37.50 32.89
N ILE A 470 -20.72 36.60 33.81
CA ILE A 470 -20.26 36.89 35.16
C ILE A 470 -18.99 36.07 35.43
N GLN A 471 -18.00 36.69 36.09
CA GLN A 471 -16.71 36.07 36.40
C GLN A 471 -16.65 35.58 37.85
N LYS A 472 -15.67 34.71 38.12
CA LYS A 472 -15.34 34.14 39.43
C LYS A 472 -15.41 35.14 40.59
N GLY A 473 -15.94 34.69 41.73
CA GLY A 473 -15.96 35.44 42.99
C GLY A 473 -17.06 36.49 43.10
N THR A 474 -18.07 36.42 42.22
CA THR A 474 -19.27 37.26 42.31
C THR A 474 -20.54 36.41 42.36
N GLU A 475 -21.54 36.91 43.09
CA GLU A 475 -22.86 36.30 43.15
C GLU A 475 -23.63 36.57 41.85
N PHE A 476 -24.43 35.60 41.45
CA PHE A 476 -25.31 35.69 40.30
C PHE A 476 -26.74 35.29 40.65
N GLY A 477 -27.69 35.84 39.91
CA GLY A 477 -29.05 35.31 39.78
C GLY A 477 -29.26 34.78 38.37
N ALA A 478 -29.68 33.53 38.21
CA ALA A 478 -29.93 32.93 36.91
C ALA A 478 -31.35 32.39 36.83
N LEU A 479 -32.01 32.62 35.69
CA LEU A 479 -33.18 31.86 35.28
C LEU A 479 -32.67 30.67 34.48
N VAL A 480 -32.93 29.48 35.00
CA VAL A 480 -32.45 28.23 34.40
C VAL A 480 -33.60 27.32 34.04
N ASN A 481 -33.41 26.61 32.92
CA ASN A 481 -34.35 25.61 32.45
C ASN A 481 -33.73 24.22 32.62
N ALA A 482 -34.26 23.44 33.54
CA ALA A 482 -33.84 22.08 33.81
C ALA A 482 -35.08 21.21 34.05
N LYS A 483 -35.03 19.96 33.60
CA LYS A 483 -36.12 18.98 33.83
C LYS A 483 -36.21 18.55 35.30
N ILE A 484 -35.14 18.75 36.07
CA ILE A 484 -35.03 18.37 37.48
C ILE A 484 -35.02 19.64 38.34
N SER A 485 -35.65 19.56 39.51
CA SER A 485 -35.61 20.62 40.51
C SER A 485 -34.22 20.73 41.14
N LEU A 486 -33.65 21.92 41.04
CA LEU A 486 -32.39 22.28 41.68
C LEU A 486 -32.59 22.36 43.19
N ALA A 487 -31.52 22.15 43.95
CA ALA A 487 -31.49 22.31 45.39
C ALA A 487 -30.33 23.22 45.79
N GLU A 488 -30.44 23.81 46.99
CA GLU A 488 -29.32 24.51 47.59
C GLU A 488 -28.14 23.55 47.78
N LYS A 489 -26.92 24.05 47.54
CA LYS A 489 -25.65 23.31 47.50
C LYS A 489 -25.45 22.39 46.29
N ASP A 490 -26.31 22.45 45.28
CA ASP A 490 -26.00 21.85 43.99
C ASP A 490 -24.87 22.62 43.31
N GLU A 491 -23.97 21.89 42.67
CA GLU A 491 -22.91 22.43 41.82
C GLU A 491 -23.35 22.36 40.35
N LEU A 492 -22.93 23.35 39.57
CA LEU A 492 -23.19 23.47 38.15
C LEU A 492 -21.86 23.46 37.41
N ASP A 493 -21.61 22.44 36.60
CA ASP A 493 -20.49 22.41 35.64
C ASP A 493 -21.00 22.94 34.31
N LEU A 494 -20.42 24.02 33.81
CA LEU A 494 -20.88 24.74 32.62
C LEU A 494 -20.00 24.49 31.42
N PHE A 495 -20.59 24.37 30.24
CA PHE A 495 -19.90 24.10 28.98
C PHE A 495 -20.31 25.08 27.87
#